data_AF-A0A9P6BBZ7-F1
#
_entry.id   AF-A0A9P6BBZ7-F1
#
_cell.length_a   1.000
_cell.length_b   1.000
_cell.length_c   1.000
_cell.angle_alpha   90.00
_cell.angle_beta   90.00
_cell.angle_gamma   90.00
#
_symmetry.space_group_name_H-M   'P 1'
#
loop_
_entity.id
_entity.type
_entity.pdbx_description
1 polymer ?
#
loop_
_entity_poly.entity_id
_entity_poly.type
_entity_poly.pdbx_seq_one_letter_code
_entity_poly.pdbx_strand_id
1 'polypeptide(L)'
;MHGLKRGWTESLVKVDEDEILARSLQNDGHFDEPGDGHPSDSGEDTVGLETDQNIPSTSLKHAPGLPFSPGFRRVPPNPRPTGPWPHSTSPSISDRLDATPSTIPPQPPLLLVHYSVRLGFLNIPFMIYDFFNERKNMRNGPDTDLTFDLETEANYGRSYRDTPKIIENARKGYYSELPAKLKVARTLARNEREPTKDEMNYPPPTEVELRAQRLKKEKRWREDENAFMWLKEGTDVKWDPRFEGALDIFRDPTEEEVRNVSPIPKDEEWATEK
;
A
#
# COMPACT_ATOMS: atom_id res chain seq x y z
N MET A 1 -14.59 -0.28 0.96
CA MET A 1 -15.18 -0.51 -0.39
C MET A 1 -14.27 -0.14 -1.58
N HIS A 2 -13.08 0.44 -1.37
CA HIS A 2 -12.16 0.78 -2.46
C HIS A 2 -11.78 -0.42 -3.33
N GLY A 3 -11.51 -1.59 -2.75
CA GLY A 3 -11.17 -2.81 -3.51
C GLY A 3 -12.30 -3.27 -4.44
N LEU A 4 -13.57 -3.13 -4.04
CA LEU A 4 -14.71 -3.45 -4.89
C LEU A 4 -14.81 -2.46 -6.05
N LYS A 5 -14.70 -1.15 -5.76
CA LYS A 5 -14.66 -0.13 -6.81
C LYS A 5 -13.52 -0.43 -7.79
N ARG A 6 -12.31 -0.66 -7.27
CA ARG A 6 -11.12 -1.01 -8.04
C ARG A 6 -11.40 -2.20 -8.97
N GLY A 7 -11.86 -3.30 -8.42
CA GLY A 7 -12.14 -4.52 -9.19
C GLY A 7 -13.31 -4.40 -10.18
N TRP A 8 -14.24 -3.47 -9.95
CA TRP A 8 -15.39 -3.25 -10.85
C TRP A 8 -15.13 -2.23 -11.94
N THR A 9 -14.36 -1.17 -11.63
CA THR A 9 -14.16 -0.03 -12.55
C THR A 9 -12.82 -0.05 -13.27
N GLU A 10 -11.80 -0.68 -12.70
CA GLU A 10 -10.48 -0.74 -13.34
C GLU A 10 -10.40 -1.88 -14.34
N SER A 11 -9.52 -1.69 -15.32
CA SER A 11 -9.18 -2.68 -16.31
C SER A 11 -8.59 -3.94 -15.68
N LEU A 12 -8.92 -5.10 -16.25
CA LEU A 12 -8.31 -6.40 -15.94
C LEU A 12 -6.86 -6.50 -16.41
N VAL A 13 -6.39 -5.53 -17.21
CA VAL A 13 -5.00 -5.47 -17.63
C VAL A 13 -4.12 -5.34 -16.40
N LYS A 14 -3.23 -6.34 -16.22
CA LYS A 14 -2.23 -6.31 -15.16
C LYS A 14 -1.26 -5.16 -15.45
N VAL A 15 -1.50 -4.03 -14.80
CA VAL A 15 -0.59 -2.89 -14.84
C VAL A 15 0.54 -3.14 -13.85
N ASP A 16 1.78 -3.12 -14.34
CA ASP A 16 2.95 -3.12 -13.47
C ASP A 16 3.17 -1.69 -12.95
N GLU A 17 2.66 -1.43 -11.75
CA GLU A 17 2.79 -0.12 -11.08
C GLU A 17 4.26 0.29 -10.90
N ASP A 18 5.16 -0.68 -10.75
CA ASP A 18 6.60 -0.43 -10.62
C ASP A 18 7.20 0.05 -11.94
N GLU A 19 6.71 -0.47 -13.07
CA GLU A 19 7.14 -0.04 -14.41
C GLU A 19 6.65 1.39 -14.71
N ILE A 20 5.40 1.72 -14.38
CA ILE A 20 4.89 3.09 -14.53
C ILE A 20 5.70 4.05 -13.66
N LEU A 21 5.95 3.68 -12.40
CA LEU A 21 6.77 4.47 -11.51
C LEU A 21 8.18 4.65 -12.08
N ALA A 22 8.83 3.57 -12.52
CA ALA A 22 10.16 3.61 -13.12
C ALA A 22 10.22 4.56 -14.32
N ARG A 23 9.26 4.47 -15.24
CA ARG A 23 9.15 5.38 -16.41
C ARG A 23 8.97 6.82 -15.97
N SER A 24 8.13 7.08 -14.97
CA SER A 24 7.93 8.45 -14.46
C SER A 24 9.20 9.03 -13.83
N LEU A 25 9.97 8.21 -13.08
CA LEU A 25 11.21 8.61 -12.43
C LEU A 25 12.38 8.76 -13.41
N GLN A 26 12.35 8.00 -14.50
CA GLN A 26 13.35 8.10 -15.58
C GLN A 26 13.28 9.45 -16.29
N ASN A 27 12.07 10.01 -16.45
CA ASN A 27 11.84 11.26 -17.17
C ASN A 27 12.03 12.53 -16.33
N ASP A 28 12.37 12.41 -15.04
CA ASP A 28 12.36 13.54 -14.11
C ASP A 28 13.69 14.32 -14.05
N GLY A 29 14.72 13.82 -14.73
CA GLY A 29 16.01 14.50 -14.90
C GLY A 29 16.96 14.52 -13.69
N HIS A 30 16.59 13.97 -12.53
CA HIS A 30 17.49 13.98 -11.35
C HIS A 30 18.75 13.11 -11.53
N PHE A 31 18.73 12.18 -12.50
CA PHE A 31 19.87 11.31 -12.84
C PHE A 31 20.54 11.72 -14.15
N ASP A 32 20.12 12.82 -14.77
CA ASP A 32 20.80 13.32 -15.96
C ASP A 32 22.16 13.91 -15.54
N GLU A 33 23.16 13.76 -16.40
CA GLU A 33 24.44 14.41 -16.17
C GLU A 33 24.26 15.91 -16.40
N PRO A 34 24.61 16.78 -15.43
CA PRO A 34 24.62 18.21 -15.67
C PRO A 34 25.62 18.43 -16.82
N GLY A 35 25.10 18.74 -18.00
CA GLY A 35 25.76 18.51 -19.28
C GLY A 35 27.26 18.65 -19.23
N ASP A 36 27.97 17.52 -19.35
CA ASP A 36 29.33 17.53 -19.85
C ASP A 36 29.21 18.15 -21.24
N GLY A 37 29.51 19.43 -21.36
CA GLY A 37 29.26 20.23 -22.55
C GLY A 37 29.85 19.57 -23.79
N HIS A 38 29.05 18.75 -24.46
CA HIS A 38 29.24 18.51 -25.88
C HIS A 38 29.00 19.88 -26.51
N PRO A 39 30.01 20.49 -27.15
CA PRO A 39 29.85 21.77 -27.81
C PRO A 39 28.84 21.60 -28.94
N SER A 40 27.57 21.82 -28.61
CA SER A 40 26.59 22.26 -29.57
C SER A 40 26.95 23.72 -29.82
N ASP A 41 27.76 23.91 -30.85
CA ASP A 41 28.10 25.17 -31.50
C ASP A 41 26.95 26.19 -31.42
N SER A 42 26.98 27.00 -30.37
CA SER A 42 26.19 28.22 -30.21
C SER A 42 26.91 29.05 -29.14
N GLY A 43 27.50 30.15 -29.61
CA GLY A 43 28.58 30.85 -28.93
C GLY A 43 28.20 31.70 -27.73
N GLU A 44 29.28 32.31 -27.21
CA GLU A 44 29.39 33.40 -26.21
C GLU A 44 29.16 32.99 -24.75
N ASP A 45 30.26 32.86 -23.97
CA ASP A 45 30.89 33.89 -23.12
C ASP A 45 30.05 34.12 -21.82
N THR A 46 30.52 33.99 -20.58
CA THR A 46 31.80 34.40 -19.96
C THR A 46 31.76 34.10 -18.43
N VAL A 47 32.94 33.84 -17.82
CA VAL A 47 33.40 33.98 -16.39
C VAL A 47 32.43 33.63 -15.23
N GLY A 48 32.76 32.89 -14.16
CA GLY A 48 34.02 32.57 -13.48
C GLY A 48 33.74 32.51 -11.96
N LEU A 49 34.64 31.88 -11.19
CA LEU A 49 34.88 32.03 -9.73
C LEU A 49 34.49 30.86 -8.77
N GLU A 50 35.54 30.10 -8.46
CA GLU A 50 36.03 29.65 -7.14
C GLU A 50 35.17 28.86 -6.14
N THR A 51 35.63 27.63 -5.95
CA THR A 51 35.80 26.86 -4.71
C THR A 51 35.53 27.57 -3.38
N ASP A 52 34.67 26.98 -2.55
CA ASP A 52 35.02 26.72 -1.15
C ASP A 52 34.30 25.48 -0.61
N GLN A 53 35.09 24.47 -0.26
CA GLN A 53 34.64 23.25 0.41
C GLN A 53 34.61 23.50 1.91
N ASN A 54 33.45 23.34 2.55
CA ASN A 54 33.39 23.15 3.99
C ASN A 54 32.18 22.28 4.35
N ILE A 55 32.41 20.97 4.45
CA ILE A 55 31.40 20.02 4.95
C ILE A 55 31.76 19.67 6.40
N PRO A 56 30.92 19.95 7.41
CA PRO A 56 31.10 19.42 8.75
C PRO A 56 30.79 17.91 8.75
N SER A 57 31.79 17.12 9.13
CA SER A 57 31.68 15.67 9.33
C SER A 57 30.86 15.38 10.60
N THR A 58 29.61 14.95 10.44
CA THR A 58 28.82 14.40 11.56
C THR A 58 29.04 12.91 11.68
N SER A 59 29.88 12.55 12.65
CA SER A 59 30.13 11.20 13.15
C SER A 59 28.84 10.52 13.61
N LEU A 60 28.41 9.47 12.90
CA LEU A 60 27.35 8.56 13.34
C LEU A 60 27.93 7.58 14.36
N LYS A 61 27.55 7.74 15.62
CA LYS A 61 27.92 6.82 16.70
C LYS A 61 27.20 5.49 16.56
N HIS A 62 27.97 4.44 16.81
CA HIS A 62 27.62 3.03 16.72
C HIS A 62 26.50 2.63 17.70
N ALA A 63 25.61 1.73 17.27
CA ALA A 63 24.80 0.91 18.15
C ALA A 63 25.47 -0.46 18.35
N PRO A 64 25.63 -0.97 19.58
CA PRO A 64 26.32 -2.22 19.85
C PRO A 64 25.41 -3.46 19.71
N GLY A 65 26.02 -4.50 19.13
CA GLY A 65 25.83 -5.95 19.27
C GLY A 65 24.56 -6.51 19.90
N LEU A 66 23.89 -7.39 19.15
CA LEU A 66 23.07 -8.46 19.71
C LEU A 66 23.71 -9.83 19.38
N PRO A 67 23.79 -10.76 20.37
CA PRO A 67 24.42 -12.06 20.20
C PRO A 67 23.51 -13.10 19.53
N PHE A 68 24.13 -13.77 18.55
CA PHE A 68 24.05 -15.20 18.21
C PHE A 68 22.96 -16.06 18.90
N SER A 69 21.99 -16.55 18.11
CA SER A 69 21.10 -17.66 18.49
C SER A 69 21.42 -18.90 17.65
N PRO A 70 21.83 -20.05 18.24
CA PRO A 70 22.02 -21.30 17.52
C PRO A 70 20.74 -22.13 17.57
N GLY A 71 20.12 -22.44 16.42
CA GLY A 71 18.96 -23.33 16.41
C GLY A 71 18.08 -23.39 15.16
N PHE A 72 18.63 -23.23 13.95
CA PHE A 72 17.84 -23.47 12.73
C PHE A 72 17.99 -24.92 12.26
N ARG A 73 16.89 -25.67 12.36
CA ARG A 73 16.69 -26.96 11.71
C ARG A 73 16.85 -26.78 10.19
N ARG A 74 17.71 -27.60 9.58
CA ARG A 74 17.91 -27.63 8.13
C ARG A 74 16.60 -28.02 7.43
N VAL A 75 16.02 -27.07 6.71
CA VAL A 75 14.98 -27.35 5.70
C VAL A 75 15.68 -28.00 4.50
N PRO A 76 15.20 -29.15 3.98
CA PRO A 76 15.79 -29.76 2.79
C PRO A 76 15.63 -28.83 1.57
N PRO A 77 16.60 -28.82 0.64
CA PRO A 77 16.52 -28.01 -0.56
C PRO A 77 15.37 -28.48 -1.45
N ASN A 78 14.39 -27.61 -1.68
CA ASN A 78 13.33 -27.81 -2.65
C ASN A 78 13.99 -27.84 -4.05
N PRO A 79 13.79 -28.89 -4.88
CA PRO A 79 14.35 -28.93 -6.22
C PRO A 79 13.77 -27.78 -7.04
N ARG A 80 14.64 -26.84 -7.41
CA ARG A 80 14.33 -25.69 -8.25
C ARG A 80 14.17 -26.19 -9.70
N PRO A 81 13.00 -26.08 -10.34
CA PRO A 81 12.87 -26.40 -11.76
C PRO A 81 13.67 -25.36 -12.55
N THR A 82 14.83 -25.77 -13.07
CA THR A 82 15.61 -25.06 -14.08
C THR A 82 14.97 -25.28 -15.44
N GLY A 83 13.82 -24.64 -15.66
CA GLY A 83 13.26 -24.43 -16.99
C GLY A 83 13.32 -22.94 -17.33
N PRO A 84 13.70 -22.54 -18.55
CA PRO A 84 13.47 -21.17 -19.00
C PRO A 84 11.96 -20.94 -19.02
N TRP A 85 11.46 -20.11 -18.12
CA TRP A 85 10.08 -19.66 -18.17
C TRP A 85 9.94 -18.86 -19.46
N PRO A 86 9.04 -19.23 -20.38
CA PRO A 86 8.75 -18.38 -21.52
C PRO A 86 8.32 -17.03 -20.96
N HIS A 87 8.98 -15.95 -21.38
CA HIS A 87 8.51 -14.60 -21.12
C HIS A 87 7.09 -14.54 -21.68
N SER A 88 6.12 -14.55 -20.77
CA SER A 88 4.71 -14.54 -21.09
C SER A 88 4.42 -13.26 -21.84
N THR A 89 4.34 -13.34 -23.17
CA THR A 89 3.72 -12.32 -23.99
C THR A 89 2.30 -12.16 -23.46
N SER A 90 2.04 -11.06 -22.75
CA SER A 90 0.73 -10.75 -22.20
C SER A 90 -0.31 -10.88 -23.33
N PRO A 91 -1.29 -11.80 -23.23
CA PRO A 91 -2.35 -11.86 -24.22
C PRO A 91 -3.11 -10.53 -24.13
N SER A 92 -3.19 -9.79 -25.24
CA SER A 92 -4.03 -8.60 -25.32
C SER A 92 -5.48 -9.05 -25.10
N ILE A 93 -5.98 -8.86 -23.88
CA ILE A 93 -7.38 -9.07 -23.54
C ILE A 93 -8.15 -8.13 -24.47
N SER A 94 -9.00 -8.68 -25.33
CA SER A 94 -9.80 -7.89 -26.26
C SER A 94 -10.66 -6.90 -25.46
N ASP A 95 -10.73 -5.63 -25.89
CA ASP A 95 -11.46 -4.54 -25.20
C ASP A 95 -12.88 -4.90 -24.74
N ARG A 96 -13.53 -5.85 -25.44
CA ARG A 96 -14.87 -6.35 -25.09
C ARG A 96 -14.92 -7.13 -23.76
N LEU A 97 -13.83 -7.81 -23.39
CA LEU A 97 -13.70 -8.52 -22.10
C LEU A 97 -13.31 -7.59 -20.96
N ASP A 98 -12.79 -6.40 -21.28
CA ASP A 98 -12.37 -5.39 -20.32
C ASP A 98 -13.50 -4.36 -20.03
N ALA A 99 -14.64 -4.50 -20.70
CA ALA A 99 -15.80 -3.65 -20.48
C ALA A 99 -16.46 -3.99 -19.13
N THR A 100 -16.44 -3.02 -18.21
CA THR A 100 -17.07 -3.14 -16.90
C THR A 100 -18.58 -3.33 -17.05
N PRO A 101 -19.20 -4.34 -16.40
CA PRO A 101 -20.65 -4.52 -16.46
C PRO A 101 -21.38 -3.27 -15.95
N SER A 102 -22.41 -2.84 -16.69
CA SER A 102 -23.15 -1.60 -16.40
C SER A 102 -24.08 -1.70 -15.20
N THR A 103 -24.42 -2.92 -14.77
CA THR A 103 -25.41 -3.18 -13.73
C THR A 103 -24.93 -4.30 -12.82
N ILE A 104 -25.00 -4.08 -11.50
CA ILE A 104 -24.68 -5.09 -10.50
C ILE A 104 -25.82 -6.11 -10.45
N PRO A 105 -25.55 -7.43 -10.56
CA PRO A 105 -26.58 -8.44 -10.38
C PRO A 105 -27.12 -8.41 -8.93
N PRO A 106 -28.40 -8.74 -8.71
CA PRO A 106 -28.99 -8.75 -7.37
C PRO A 106 -28.17 -9.65 -6.45
N GLN A 107 -27.72 -9.09 -5.33
CA GLN A 107 -26.91 -9.80 -4.33
C GLN A 107 -27.83 -10.56 -3.36
N PRO A 108 -27.39 -11.72 -2.83
CA PRO A 108 -28.09 -12.35 -1.73
C PRO A 108 -28.07 -11.46 -0.49
N PRO A 109 -29.05 -11.58 0.43
CA PRO A 109 -29.02 -10.87 1.70
C PRO A 109 -27.75 -11.25 2.48
N LEU A 110 -26.94 -10.25 2.84
CA LEU A 110 -25.74 -10.41 3.64
C LEU A 110 -25.98 -9.81 5.02
N LEU A 111 -25.66 -10.57 6.07
CA LEU A 111 -25.63 -10.08 7.43
C LEU A 111 -24.20 -9.73 7.80
N LEU A 112 -23.91 -8.45 7.98
CA LEU A 112 -22.63 -8.00 8.52
C LEU A 112 -22.68 -8.11 10.04
N VAL A 113 -21.89 -9.02 10.60
CA VAL A 113 -21.76 -9.17 12.04
C VAL A 113 -20.48 -8.47 12.47
N HIS A 114 -20.62 -7.45 13.30
CA HIS A 114 -19.46 -6.82 13.93
C HIS A 114 -18.76 -7.83 14.85
N TYR A 115 -17.50 -8.14 14.55
CA TYR A 115 -16.70 -9.08 15.33
C TYR A 115 -15.43 -8.40 15.85
N SER A 116 -15.31 -8.26 17.16
CA SER A 116 -14.10 -7.74 17.81
C SER A 116 -13.19 -8.90 18.21
N VAL A 117 -12.10 -9.12 17.47
CA VAL A 117 -11.10 -10.15 17.81
C VAL A 117 -10.25 -9.64 18.98
N ARG A 118 -10.42 -10.20 20.17
CA ARG A 118 -9.45 -9.99 21.26
C ARG A 118 -8.32 -11.01 21.12
N LEU A 119 -7.08 -10.54 20.98
CA LEU A 119 -5.89 -11.39 20.88
C LEU A 119 -5.10 -11.39 22.20
N GLY A 120 -4.60 -12.56 22.60
CA GLY A 120 -3.68 -12.73 23.75
C GLY A 120 -4.29 -13.44 24.96
N PHE A 121 -3.45 -14.17 25.71
CA PHE A 121 -3.86 -14.99 26.86
C PHE A 121 -4.55 -14.19 27.98
N LEU A 122 -4.13 -12.95 28.21
CA LEU A 122 -4.75 -12.08 29.20
C LEU A 122 -6.20 -11.71 28.86
N ASN A 123 -6.58 -11.83 27.59
CA ASN A 123 -7.92 -11.49 27.11
C ASN A 123 -8.88 -12.68 27.09
N ILE A 124 -8.44 -13.90 27.43
CA ILE A 124 -9.28 -15.11 27.44
C ILE A 124 -10.58 -14.92 28.26
N PRO A 125 -10.55 -14.32 29.48
CA PRO A 125 -11.78 -14.11 30.23
C PRO A 125 -12.79 -13.22 29.49
N PHE A 126 -12.31 -12.19 28.81
CA PHE A 126 -13.16 -11.30 28.01
C PHE A 126 -13.67 -11.99 26.75
N MET A 127 -12.86 -12.83 26.09
CA MET A 127 -13.31 -13.64 24.94
C MET A 127 -14.45 -14.58 25.34
N ILE A 128 -14.35 -15.24 26.50
CA ILE A 128 -15.40 -16.11 27.01
C ILE A 128 -16.66 -15.30 27.35
N TYR A 129 -16.50 -14.13 27.98
CA TYR A 129 -17.62 -13.24 28.28
C TYR A 129 -18.34 -12.76 27.01
N ASP A 130 -17.59 -12.35 26.00
CA ASP A 130 -18.12 -11.89 24.72
C ASP A 130 -18.84 -13.03 24.00
N PHE A 131 -18.28 -14.24 23.97
CA PHE A 131 -18.90 -15.42 23.36
C PHE A 131 -20.30 -15.72 23.94
N PHE A 132 -20.48 -15.60 25.26
CA PHE A 132 -21.80 -15.84 25.88
C PHE A 132 -22.78 -14.68 25.71
N ASN A 133 -22.30 -13.45 25.51
CA ASN A 133 -23.15 -12.27 25.33
C ASN A 133 -23.35 -11.87 23.87
N GLU A 134 -22.67 -12.54 22.92
CA GLU A 134 -22.68 -12.22 21.50
C GLU A 134 -24.10 -12.24 20.91
N ARG A 135 -24.97 -13.16 21.38
CA ARG A 135 -26.39 -13.19 20.95
C ARG A 135 -27.15 -11.91 21.32
N LYS A 136 -26.86 -11.32 22.49
CA LYS A 136 -27.49 -10.05 22.90
C LYS A 136 -26.97 -8.90 22.05
N ASN A 137 -25.66 -8.91 21.78
CA ASN A 137 -25.03 -7.90 20.93
C ASN A 137 -25.54 -7.98 19.48
N MET A 138 -25.76 -9.19 18.95
CA MET A 138 -26.37 -9.41 17.64
C MET A 138 -27.81 -8.91 17.55
N ARG A 139 -28.59 -9.06 18.63
CA ARG A 139 -30.00 -8.65 18.65
C ARG A 139 -30.19 -7.14 18.75
N ASN A 140 -29.27 -6.46 19.43
CA ASN A 140 -29.35 -5.01 19.60
C ASN A 140 -28.90 -4.25 18.35
N GLY A 141 -28.10 -4.89 17.48
CA GLY A 141 -27.52 -4.25 16.29
C GLY A 141 -26.65 -3.03 16.65
N PRO A 142 -25.74 -2.61 15.77
CA PRO A 142 -25.25 -1.24 15.85
C PRO A 142 -26.37 -0.27 15.41
N ASP A 143 -26.69 0.75 16.21
CA ASP A 143 -27.68 1.80 15.88
C ASP A 143 -27.34 2.54 14.57
N THR A 144 -26.09 2.42 14.10
CA THR A 144 -25.63 2.85 12.77
C THR A 144 -24.64 1.83 12.19
N ASP A 145 -25.12 0.95 11.31
CA ASP A 145 -24.37 -0.15 10.67
C ASP A 145 -23.13 0.30 9.85
N LEU A 146 -22.92 1.60 9.63
CA LEU A 146 -21.79 2.10 8.83
C LEU A 146 -20.68 2.76 9.66
N THR A 147 -20.83 2.86 10.97
CA THR A 147 -19.84 3.53 11.83
C THR A 147 -18.79 2.57 12.40
N PHE A 148 -18.28 1.67 11.57
CA PHE A 148 -17.24 0.72 11.98
C PHE A 148 -15.98 1.47 12.40
N ASP A 149 -15.45 1.14 13.58
CA ASP A 149 -14.13 1.58 14.06
C ASP A 149 -13.88 3.09 14.12
N LEU A 150 -14.87 3.98 13.94
CA LEU A 150 -14.69 5.43 14.06
C LEU A 150 -14.06 5.86 15.40
N GLU A 151 -14.44 5.22 16.50
CA GLU A 151 -13.84 5.46 17.82
C GLU A 151 -12.38 4.99 17.88
N THR A 152 -12.06 3.91 17.18
CA THR A 152 -10.71 3.36 17.06
C THR A 152 -9.84 4.28 16.19
N GLU A 153 -10.38 4.78 15.08
CA GLU A 153 -9.70 5.72 14.16
C GLU A 153 -9.41 7.06 14.83
N ALA A 154 -10.32 7.55 15.69
CA ALA A 154 -10.09 8.76 16.48
C ALA A 154 -8.86 8.65 17.40
N ASN A 155 -8.49 7.41 17.77
CA ASN A 155 -7.36 7.10 18.63
C ASN A 155 -6.05 6.83 17.88
N TYR A 156 -5.96 7.13 16.58
CA TYR A 156 -4.67 7.05 15.88
C TYR A 156 -3.62 7.94 16.54
N GLY A 157 -2.42 7.38 16.72
CA GLY A 157 -1.31 8.07 17.37
C GLY A 157 -0.94 9.37 16.64
N ARG A 158 -0.49 10.38 17.38
CA ARG A 158 -0.12 11.70 16.80
C ARG A 158 0.92 11.59 15.67
N SER A 159 1.83 10.63 15.76
CA SER A 159 2.81 10.34 14.71
C SER A 159 2.17 10.00 13.36
N TYR A 160 1.00 9.36 13.38
CA TYR A 160 0.27 9.01 12.17
C TYR A 160 -0.21 10.26 11.42
N ARG A 161 -0.72 11.26 12.15
CA ARG A 161 -1.14 12.55 11.57
C ARG A 161 0.02 13.33 10.94
N ASP A 162 1.25 13.12 11.43
CA ASP A 162 2.46 13.75 10.91
C ASP A 162 3.11 12.97 9.75
N THR A 163 2.53 11.83 9.33
CA THR A 163 3.07 10.98 8.24
C THR A 163 3.42 11.76 6.96
N PRO A 164 2.55 12.65 6.43
CA PRO A 164 2.89 13.41 5.21
C PRO A 164 4.14 14.28 5.37
N LYS A 165 4.30 14.92 6.53
CA LYS A 165 5.47 15.77 6.82
C LYS A 165 6.73 14.94 6.95
N ILE A 166 6.63 13.77 7.59
CA ILE A 166 7.77 12.84 7.73
C ILE A 166 8.23 12.37 6.34
N ILE A 167 7.28 12.03 5.46
CA ILE A 167 7.57 11.60 4.08
C ILE A 167 8.20 12.73 3.27
N GLU A 168 7.65 13.95 3.34
CA GLU A 168 8.19 15.11 2.64
C GLU A 168 9.63 15.43 3.07
N ASN A 169 9.89 15.41 4.38
CA ASN A 169 11.23 15.62 4.92
C ASN A 169 12.20 14.49 4.52
N ALA A 170 11.74 13.24 4.51
CA ALA A 170 12.54 12.10 4.06
C ALA A 170 12.87 12.19 2.56
N ARG A 171 11.91 12.61 1.72
CA ARG A 171 12.12 12.89 0.29
C ARG A 171 13.16 13.99 0.11
N LYS A 172 12.97 15.15 0.75
CA LYS A 172 13.90 16.29 0.66
C LYS A 172 15.33 15.92 1.08
N GLY A 173 15.48 15.23 2.21
CA GLY A 173 16.78 14.77 2.69
C GLY A 173 17.46 13.85 1.67
N TYR A 174 16.73 12.86 1.15
CA TYR A 174 17.26 11.95 0.14
C TYR A 174 17.72 12.67 -1.14
N TYR A 175 16.90 13.56 -1.68
CA TYR A 175 17.23 14.30 -2.90
C TYR A 175 18.36 15.32 -2.69
N SER A 176 18.53 15.87 -1.48
CA SER A 176 19.68 16.73 -1.17
C SER A 176 21.01 15.96 -1.12
N GLU A 177 21.01 14.71 -0.67
CA GLU A 177 22.21 13.86 -0.60
C GLU A 177 22.56 13.20 -1.94
N LEU A 178 21.56 13.07 -2.83
CA LEU A 178 21.68 12.31 -4.08
C LEU A 178 22.78 12.84 -5.03
N PRO A 179 22.92 14.15 -5.29
CA PRO A 179 23.95 14.67 -6.20
C PRO A 179 25.38 14.33 -5.74
N ALA A 180 25.65 14.38 -4.43
CA ALA A 180 26.95 14.02 -3.88
C ALA A 180 27.28 12.54 -4.10
N LYS A 181 26.30 11.65 -3.89
CA LYS A 181 26.44 10.20 -4.16
C LYS A 181 26.62 9.90 -5.64
N LEU A 182 25.89 10.60 -6.50
CA LEU A 182 26.03 10.47 -7.96
C LEU A 182 27.41 10.88 -8.45
N LYS A 183 27.94 12.01 -7.96
CA LYS A 183 29.31 12.44 -8.29
C LYS A 183 30.35 11.38 -7.90
N VAL A 184 30.23 10.81 -6.70
CA VAL A 184 31.11 9.73 -6.24
C VAL A 184 30.98 8.50 -7.14
N ALA A 185 29.75 8.03 -7.41
CA ALA A 185 29.52 6.86 -8.25
C ALA A 185 30.06 7.05 -9.68
N ARG A 186 29.86 8.23 -10.28
CA ARG A 186 30.34 8.55 -11.63
C ARG A 186 31.86 8.66 -11.70
N THR A 187 32.51 9.36 -10.76
CA THR A 187 33.99 9.47 -10.72
C THR A 187 34.66 8.10 -10.58
N LEU A 188 34.08 7.20 -9.79
CA LEU A 188 34.55 5.82 -9.65
C LEU A 188 34.28 4.98 -10.90
N ALA A 189 33.09 5.10 -11.50
CA ALA A 189 32.75 4.38 -12.74
C ALA A 189 33.63 4.81 -13.92
N ARG A 190 34.00 6.10 -13.98
CA ARG A 190 34.92 6.67 -14.99
C ARG A 190 36.40 6.41 -14.66
N ASN A 191 36.72 5.84 -13.49
CA ASN A 191 38.08 5.66 -12.98
C ASN A 191 38.90 6.97 -12.93
N GLU A 192 38.24 8.12 -12.74
CA GLU A 192 38.91 9.43 -12.65
C GLU A 192 39.79 9.56 -11.38
N ARG A 193 39.48 8.76 -10.36
CA ARG A 193 40.26 8.66 -9.12
C ARG A 193 40.34 7.21 -8.66
N GLU A 194 41.40 6.90 -7.92
CA GLU A 194 41.52 5.60 -7.24
C GLU A 194 40.54 5.53 -6.05
N PRO A 195 39.90 4.36 -5.82
CA PRO A 195 39.10 4.13 -4.63
C PRO A 195 39.96 4.34 -3.37
N THR A 196 39.42 5.06 -2.40
CA THR A 196 40.07 5.20 -1.10
C THR A 196 40.06 3.86 -0.36
N LYS A 197 40.99 3.65 0.60
CA LYS A 197 41.06 2.40 1.39
C LYS A 197 39.72 2.05 2.07
N ASP A 198 38.96 3.06 2.49
CA ASP A 198 37.65 2.88 3.11
C ASP A 198 36.59 2.45 2.09
N GLU A 199 36.62 3.00 0.87
CA GLU A 199 35.75 2.59 -0.24
C GLU A 199 36.09 1.19 -0.77
N MET A 200 37.35 0.76 -0.68
CA MET A 200 37.72 -0.62 -1.01
C MET A 200 37.07 -1.62 -0.05
N ASN A 201 36.97 -1.28 1.24
CA ASN A 201 36.33 -2.13 2.24
C ASN A 201 34.79 -2.02 2.20
N TYR A 202 34.28 -0.82 1.90
CA TYR A 202 32.85 -0.51 1.85
C TYR A 202 32.54 0.23 0.54
N PRO A 203 32.34 -0.49 -0.58
CA PRO A 203 32.12 0.13 -1.87
C PRO A 203 30.87 1.01 -1.83
N PRO A 204 30.97 2.28 -2.28
CA PRO A 204 29.80 3.13 -2.39
C PRO A 204 28.84 2.56 -3.44
N PRO A 205 27.52 2.83 -3.31
CA PRO A 205 26.53 2.31 -4.23
C PRO A 205 26.77 2.82 -5.66
N THR A 206 26.66 1.92 -6.63
CA THR A 206 26.76 2.28 -8.05
C THR A 206 25.57 3.12 -8.51
N GLU A 207 25.67 3.80 -9.66
CA GLU A 207 24.55 4.60 -10.18
C GLU A 207 23.29 3.76 -10.42
N VAL A 208 23.44 2.53 -10.91
CA VAL A 208 22.33 1.59 -11.11
C VAL A 208 21.68 1.23 -9.78
N GLU A 209 22.48 0.99 -8.74
CA GLU A 209 21.97 0.74 -7.39
C GLU A 209 21.28 1.97 -6.80
N LEU A 210 21.78 3.18 -7.05
CA LEU A 210 21.13 4.43 -6.64
C LEU A 210 19.77 4.62 -7.32
N ARG A 211 19.63 4.26 -8.62
CA ARG A 211 18.34 4.24 -9.31
C ARG A 211 17.37 3.22 -8.69
N ALA A 212 17.84 2.01 -8.39
CA ALA A 212 17.02 0.98 -7.72
C ALA A 212 16.60 1.40 -6.30
N GLN A 213 17.51 2.02 -5.54
CA GLN A 213 17.21 2.57 -4.22
C GLN A 213 16.17 3.69 -4.30
N ARG A 214 16.29 4.58 -5.30
CA ARG A 214 15.30 5.63 -5.55
C ARG A 214 13.93 5.04 -5.80
N LEU A 215 13.83 4.09 -6.74
CA LEU A 215 12.57 3.43 -7.07
C LEU A 215 11.92 2.80 -5.83
N LYS A 216 12.71 2.06 -5.04
CA LYS A 216 12.21 1.43 -3.80
C LYS A 216 11.73 2.45 -2.76
N LYS A 217 12.45 3.55 -2.57
CA LYS A 217 12.06 4.62 -1.63
C LYS A 217 10.81 5.35 -2.10
N GLU A 218 10.74 5.72 -3.36
CA GLU A 218 9.58 6.41 -3.93
C GLU A 218 8.33 5.53 -3.92
N LYS A 219 8.48 4.24 -4.23
CA LYS A 219 7.39 3.27 -4.09
C LYS A 219 6.84 3.28 -2.66
N ARG A 220 7.73 3.09 -1.68
CA ARG A 220 7.34 3.08 -0.26
C ARG A 220 6.69 4.40 0.16
N TRP A 221 7.25 5.54 -0.22
CA TRP A 221 6.68 6.85 0.15
C TRP A 221 5.30 7.07 -0.47
N ARG A 222 5.09 6.67 -1.74
CA ARG A 222 3.77 6.76 -2.37
C ARG A 222 2.77 5.78 -1.75
N GLU A 223 3.19 4.57 -1.41
CA GLU A 223 2.37 3.60 -0.68
C GLU A 223 1.98 4.13 0.70
N ASP A 224 2.92 4.70 1.45
CA ASP A 224 2.68 5.28 2.77
C ASP A 224 1.76 6.52 2.68
N GLU A 225 1.91 7.37 1.65
CA GLU A 225 1.01 8.50 1.37
C GLU A 225 -0.40 8.03 1.01
N ASN A 226 -0.52 7.02 0.14
CA ASN A 226 -1.81 6.46 -0.25
C ASN A 226 -2.50 5.79 0.95
N ALA A 227 -1.75 5.02 1.74
CA ALA A 227 -2.25 4.43 2.99
C ALA A 227 -2.71 5.51 3.97
N PHE A 228 -1.96 6.60 4.10
CA PHE A 228 -2.38 7.76 4.89
C PHE A 228 -3.69 8.35 4.39
N MET A 229 -3.82 8.55 3.09
CA MET A 229 -5.04 9.09 2.48
C MET A 229 -6.26 8.19 2.66
N TRP A 230 -6.07 6.88 2.87
CA TRP A 230 -7.18 5.94 3.08
C TRP A 230 -7.62 5.82 4.53
N LEU A 231 -6.70 5.90 5.50
CA LEU A 231 -7.03 5.73 6.92
C LEU A 231 -7.06 7.07 7.69
N LYS A 232 -6.95 8.21 7.00
CA LYS A 232 -7.07 9.51 7.65
C LYS A 232 -8.48 9.68 8.22
N GLU A 233 -8.54 10.08 9.49
CA GLU A 233 -9.79 10.41 10.18
C GLU A 233 -10.69 11.34 9.35
N GLY A 234 -11.99 11.04 9.33
CA GLY A 234 -13.00 11.80 8.59
C GLY A 234 -12.95 11.63 7.07
N THR A 235 -12.17 10.67 6.56
CA THR A 235 -12.28 10.27 5.15
C THR A 235 -13.46 9.33 5.01
N ASP A 236 -14.56 9.84 4.45
CA ASP A 236 -15.74 9.01 4.19
C ASP A 236 -15.40 7.87 3.22
N VAL A 237 -16.16 6.78 3.35
CA VAL A 237 -16.08 5.64 2.44
C VAL A 237 -16.35 6.14 1.01
N LYS A 238 -15.33 6.10 0.15
CA LYS A 238 -15.48 6.44 -1.28
C LYS A 238 -16.40 5.42 -1.95
N TRP A 239 -17.67 5.78 -2.08
CA TRP A 239 -18.68 5.03 -2.80
C TRP A 239 -18.59 5.31 -4.31
N ASP A 240 -18.84 4.31 -5.14
CA ASP A 240 -19.09 4.56 -6.55
C ASP A 240 -20.58 4.90 -6.71
N PRO A 241 -20.95 6.04 -7.33
CA PRO A 241 -22.36 6.41 -7.51
C PRO A 241 -23.19 5.30 -8.18
N ARG A 242 -22.57 4.45 -9.00
CA ARG A 242 -23.25 3.31 -9.65
C ARG A 242 -23.73 2.25 -8.68
N PHE A 243 -23.19 2.22 -7.47
CA PHE A 243 -23.58 1.28 -6.43
C PHE A 243 -24.73 1.81 -5.56
N GLU A 244 -25.16 3.06 -5.74
CA GLU A 244 -26.35 3.60 -5.07
C GLU A 244 -27.59 2.77 -5.42
N GLY A 245 -28.33 2.33 -4.40
CA GLY A 245 -29.50 1.47 -4.56
C GLY A 245 -29.21 0.02 -4.96
N ALA A 246 -27.93 -0.38 -5.11
CA ALA A 246 -27.57 -1.77 -5.35
C ALA A 246 -27.55 -2.61 -4.07
N LEU A 247 -27.42 -1.95 -2.91
CA LEU A 247 -27.51 -2.58 -1.59
C LEU A 247 -28.72 -2.05 -0.86
N ASP A 248 -29.58 -2.96 -0.43
CA ASP A 248 -30.70 -2.67 0.46
C ASP A 248 -30.36 -3.14 1.87
N ILE A 249 -30.63 -2.28 2.85
CA ILE A 249 -30.49 -2.62 4.26
C ILE A 249 -31.76 -3.37 4.66
N PHE A 250 -31.63 -4.66 4.96
CA PHE A 250 -32.69 -5.40 5.61
C PHE A 250 -32.90 -4.84 7.01
N ARG A 251 -34.03 -4.18 7.21
CA ARG A 251 -34.50 -3.76 8.53
C ARG A 251 -35.49 -4.80 9.02
N ASP A 252 -35.45 -5.08 10.32
CA ASP A 252 -36.52 -5.86 10.92
C ASP A 252 -37.87 -5.16 10.63
N PRO A 253 -38.89 -5.90 10.21
CA PRO A 253 -40.18 -5.32 9.90
C PRO A 253 -40.74 -4.65 11.16
N THR A 254 -41.25 -3.43 10.99
CA THR A 254 -41.92 -2.72 12.08
C THR A 254 -43.14 -3.50 12.55
N GLU A 255 -43.55 -3.35 13.82
CA GLU A 255 -44.71 -4.08 14.36
C GLU A 255 -45.99 -3.88 13.53
N GLU A 256 -46.13 -2.72 12.88
CA GLU A 256 -47.23 -2.40 11.96
C GLU A 256 -47.15 -3.21 10.65
N GLU A 257 -45.96 -3.38 10.08
CA GLU A 257 -45.73 -4.21 8.89
C GLU A 257 -45.99 -5.69 9.21
N VAL A 258 -45.47 -6.18 10.34
CA VAL A 258 -45.73 -7.57 10.80
C VAL A 258 -47.22 -7.81 11.00
N ARG A 259 -47.96 -6.82 11.52
CA ARG A 259 -49.42 -6.92 11.73
C ARG A 259 -50.22 -6.89 10.43
N ASN A 260 -49.71 -6.21 9.40
CA ASN A 260 -50.36 -6.08 8.09
C ASN A 260 -50.03 -7.25 7.14
N VAL A 261 -48.96 -8.02 7.40
CA VAL A 261 -48.74 -9.30 6.74
C VAL A 261 -49.76 -10.30 7.28
N SER A 262 -50.80 -10.57 6.49
CA SER A 262 -51.88 -11.50 6.83
C SER A 262 -51.33 -12.79 7.45
N PRO A 263 -51.93 -13.28 8.56
CA PRO A 263 -51.53 -14.54 9.16
C PRO A 263 -51.52 -15.62 8.07
N ILE A 264 -50.38 -16.29 7.91
CA ILE A 264 -50.27 -17.49 7.07
C ILE A 264 -51.45 -18.39 7.49
N PRO A 265 -52.34 -18.78 6.56
CA PRO A 265 -53.48 -19.63 6.88
C PRO A 265 -52.96 -20.86 7.61
N LYS A 266 -53.46 -21.12 8.82
CA LYS A 266 -53.03 -22.25 9.65
C LYS A 266 -53.54 -23.60 9.13
N ASP A 267 -54.12 -23.62 7.93
CA ASP A 267 -55.02 -24.67 7.48
C ASP A 267 -54.36 -25.68 6.54
N GLU A 268 -53.07 -25.54 6.21
CA GLU A 268 -52.28 -26.61 5.59
C GLU A 268 -51.65 -27.51 6.66
N GLU A 269 -52.51 -28.14 7.46
CA GLU A 269 -52.21 -29.43 8.05
C GLU A 269 -51.90 -30.38 6.89
N TRP A 270 -50.61 -30.66 6.71
CA TRP A 270 -50.07 -31.75 5.91
C TRP A 270 -50.89 -33.01 6.20
N ALA A 271 -51.82 -33.29 5.28
CA ALA A 271 -52.57 -34.51 5.26
C ALA A 271 -51.58 -35.67 5.37
N THR A 272 -51.60 -36.31 6.54
CA THR A 272 -50.97 -37.60 6.76
C THR A 272 -51.78 -38.62 5.99
N GLU A 273 -51.53 -38.70 4.69
CA GLU A 273 -52.10 -39.74 3.85
C GLU A 273 -51.38 -41.05 4.18
N LYS A 274 -52.17 -42.00 4.70
CA LYS A 274 -51.79 -43.34 5.15
C LYS A 274 -51.64 -44.30 3.97
#